data_AF-A0A2V8ZLJ4-F1
#
_entry.id   AF-A0A2V8ZLJ4-F1
#
_cell.length_a   1.000
_cell.length_b   1.000
_cell.length_c   1.000
_cell.angle_alpha   90.00
_cell.angle_beta   90.00
_cell.angle_gamma   90.00
#
_symmetry.space_group_name_H-M   'P 1'
#
loop_
_entity.id
_entity.type
_entity.pdbx_description
1 polymer ?
#
loop_
_entity_poly.entity_id
_entity_poly.type
_entity_poly.pdbx_seq_one_letter_code
_entity_poly.pdbx_strand_id
1 'polypeptide(L)'
;MTSRENLQKNGKFQNLPAVYNVSSKKKTCSSLEEGGRRTGLRHVPRQKNAMLTRRSLLRATLLSGGALFVDLAGISRASGLRPQRKDPFASGNRLGTLDFLNEGSVPFDGVQGSELDGRLYSDLSALEPYNPTTPTETFYIRTRASELLPDMTAWQVNLGGLVEKPINLGIESLQKTARPMGTHLMECAGNVRLARFGLLSTGNWTGVAV
;
A
#
# COMPACT_ATOMS: atom_id res chain seq x y z
N MET A 1 -39.03 -36.66 24.48
CA MET A 1 -38.46 -37.47 25.58
C MET A 1 -36.94 -37.33 25.52
N THR A 2 -36.37 -36.25 26.07
CA THR A 2 -35.84 -36.11 27.45
C THR A 2 -34.75 -37.11 27.83
N SER A 3 -33.49 -36.65 27.83
CA SER A 3 -32.60 -36.57 29.01
C SER A 3 -31.29 -35.90 28.56
N ARG A 4 -30.98 -34.64 28.95
CA ARG A 4 -30.23 -34.23 30.16
C ARG A 4 -28.84 -34.90 30.20
N GLU A 5 -27.69 -34.25 30.38
CA GLU A 5 -27.40 -32.97 31.05
C GLU A 5 -25.88 -32.66 30.93
N ASN A 6 -25.55 -31.36 31.00
CA ASN A 6 -24.37 -30.77 31.64
C ASN A 6 -22.94 -31.11 31.15
N LEU A 7 -22.32 -30.13 30.48
CA LEU A 7 -21.05 -29.58 30.98
C LEU A 7 -20.89 -28.10 30.60
N GLN A 8 -21.49 -27.24 31.41
CA GLN A 8 -21.22 -25.81 31.48
C GLN A 8 -19.97 -25.63 32.36
N LYS A 9 -18.84 -25.19 31.81
CA LYS A 9 -17.74 -24.65 32.60
C LYS A 9 -17.40 -23.24 32.13
N ASN A 10 -17.67 -22.33 33.07
CA ASN A 10 -17.37 -20.92 33.05
C ASN A 10 -15.87 -20.67 32.84
N GLY A 11 -15.54 -19.81 31.88
CA GLY A 11 -14.21 -19.25 31.71
C GLY A 11 -14.33 -17.81 31.23
N LYS A 12 -14.68 -16.89 32.15
CA LYS A 12 -14.58 -15.44 31.95
C LYS A 12 -13.12 -15.09 31.63
N PHE A 13 -12.80 -14.78 30.38
CA PHE A 13 -11.61 -13.99 30.09
C PHE A 13 -11.99 -12.52 30.22
N GLN A 14 -11.47 -11.91 31.27
CA GLN A 14 -11.64 -10.52 31.61
C GLN A 14 -10.86 -9.66 30.62
N ASN A 15 -11.55 -8.65 30.06
CA ASN A 15 -10.94 -7.55 29.33
C ASN A 15 -10.00 -6.78 30.26
N LEU A 16 -8.71 -6.73 29.93
CA LEU A 16 -7.74 -5.81 30.53
C LEU A 16 -7.43 -4.71 29.50
N PRO A 17 -7.57 -3.41 29.86
CA PRO A 17 -7.24 -2.32 28.95
C PRO A 17 -5.72 -2.11 28.90
N ALA A 18 -5.13 -2.26 27.72
CA ALA A 18 -3.77 -1.78 27.45
C ALA A 18 -3.80 -0.25 27.28
N VAL A 19 -3.51 0.46 28.36
CA VAL A 19 -3.29 1.90 28.38
C VAL A 19 -1.88 2.17 27.85
N TYR A 20 -1.77 2.75 26.65
CA TYR A 20 -0.52 3.36 26.18
C TYR A 20 -0.70 4.87 26.11
N ASN A 21 -0.07 5.54 27.07
CA ASN A 21 -0.02 6.99 27.22
C ASN A 21 1.23 7.49 26.46
N VAL A 22 1.05 8.26 25.40
CA VAL A 22 2.15 9.02 24.78
C VAL A 22 1.81 10.51 24.82
N SER A 23 2.28 11.15 25.88
CA SER A 23 2.29 12.59 26.08
C SER A 23 3.40 13.21 25.23
N SER A 24 3.03 13.99 24.21
CA SER A 24 3.94 14.89 23.49
C SER A 24 3.58 16.33 23.86
N LYS A 25 4.44 16.95 24.68
CA LYS A 25 4.31 18.34 25.15
C LYS A 25 4.70 19.32 24.03
N LYS A 26 3.77 20.20 23.64
CA LYS A 26 4.06 21.41 22.87
C LYS A 26 4.88 22.38 23.72
N LYS A 27 6.04 22.82 23.23
CA LYS A 27 6.79 23.95 23.80
C LYS A 27 6.62 25.16 22.89
N THR A 28 5.84 26.13 23.36
CA THR A 28 5.86 27.52 22.91
C THR A 28 6.98 28.23 23.67
N CYS A 29 7.83 28.98 22.97
CA CYS A 29 8.81 29.87 23.61
C CYS A 29 8.39 31.31 23.39
N SER A 30 8.16 32.01 24.48
CA SER A 30 7.90 33.44 24.60
C SER A 30 9.18 34.25 24.42
N SER A 31 8.98 35.46 23.91
CA SER A 31 9.91 36.58 23.75
C SER A 31 10.57 37.02 25.06
N LEU A 32 11.84 37.40 24.99
CA LEU A 32 12.48 38.32 25.93
C LEU A 32 13.16 39.42 25.14
N GLU A 33 12.72 40.65 25.39
CA GLU A 33 13.40 41.89 25.00
C GLU A 33 14.45 42.26 26.05
N GLU A 34 15.61 42.71 25.59
CA GLU A 34 16.58 43.59 26.24
C GLU A 34 17.40 44.19 25.06
N GLY A 35 17.80 45.46 24.95
CA GLY A 35 17.93 46.54 25.91
C GLY A 35 19.20 47.32 25.56
N GLY A 36 19.08 48.43 24.82
CA GLY A 36 19.96 49.60 24.92
C GLY A 36 21.33 49.64 24.21
N ARG A 37 21.49 50.65 23.33
CA ARG A 37 22.44 51.81 23.42
C ARG A 37 23.05 52.17 22.05
N ARG A 38 22.94 53.46 21.71
CA ARG A 38 23.27 54.11 20.42
C ARG A 38 24.77 54.31 20.23
N THR A 39 25.26 54.23 18.98
CA THR A 39 26.26 55.15 18.38
C THR A 39 26.33 55.01 16.84
N GLY A 40 26.43 56.15 16.14
CA GLY A 40 27.35 56.33 14.99
C GLY A 40 26.93 55.91 13.57
N LEU A 41 26.57 56.93 12.76
CA LEU A 41 26.76 57.11 11.32
C LEU A 41 27.01 55.89 10.39
N ARG A 42 26.11 55.73 9.40
CA ARG A 42 26.37 56.00 7.95
C ARG A 42 25.13 55.64 7.14
N HIS A 43 24.61 56.59 6.35
CA HIS A 43 23.56 56.33 5.38
C HIS A 43 24.17 55.53 4.22
N VAL A 44 23.95 54.22 4.22
CA VAL A 44 24.24 53.33 3.10
C VAL A 44 23.04 53.40 2.14
N PRO A 45 23.22 53.71 0.85
CA PRO A 45 22.10 53.62 -0.09
C PRO A 45 21.66 52.16 -0.16
N ARG A 46 20.41 51.92 0.24
CA ARG A 46 19.76 50.60 0.22
C ARG A 46 19.67 50.13 -1.23
N GLN A 47 20.59 49.26 -1.64
CA GLN A 47 20.47 48.47 -2.85
C GLN A 47 19.17 47.68 -2.76
N LYS A 48 18.17 48.04 -3.57
CA LYS A 48 16.96 47.24 -3.73
C LYS A 48 17.36 46.03 -4.56
N ASN A 49 17.81 44.96 -3.91
CA ASN A 49 17.84 43.65 -4.54
C ASN A 49 16.40 43.31 -4.90
N ALA A 50 16.05 43.44 -6.17
CA ALA A 50 14.77 42.98 -6.68
C ALA A 50 14.73 41.47 -6.47
N MET A 51 14.07 41.04 -5.39
CA MET A 51 13.76 39.63 -5.20
C MET A 51 12.84 39.21 -6.33
N LEU A 52 13.39 38.49 -7.31
CA LEU A 52 12.60 37.76 -8.29
C LEU A 52 11.71 36.80 -7.51
N THR A 53 10.43 37.13 -7.43
CA THR A 53 9.46 36.30 -6.71
C THR A 53 9.06 35.14 -7.61
N ARG A 54 8.66 34.00 -7.02
CA ARG A 54 8.18 32.83 -7.78
C ARG A 54 7.09 33.18 -8.80
N ARG A 55 6.32 34.25 -8.52
CA ARG A 55 5.28 34.79 -9.40
C ARG A 55 5.81 35.57 -10.61
N SER A 56 7.01 36.18 -10.55
CA SER A 56 7.63 36.82 -11.72
C SER A 56 8.21 35.80 -12.70
N LEU A 57 8.70 34.67 -12.20
CA LEU A 57 9.20 33.56 -13.02
C LEU A 57 8.07 32.87 -13.82
N LEU A 58 6.89 32.73 -13.21
CA LEU A 58 5.68 32.17 -13.84
C LEU A 58 5.10 33.08 -14.94
N ARG A 59 5.22 34.40 -14.79
CA ARG A 59 4.81 35.34 -15.86
C ARG A 59 5.78 35.34 -17.05
N ALA A 60 7.07 35.11 -16.81
CA ALA A 60 8.07 35.06 -17.88
C ALA A 60 7.94 33.81 -18.78
N THR A 61 7.33 32.73 -18.28
CA THR A 61 7.18 31.46 -19.04
C THR A 61 5.93 31.41 -19.92
N LEU A 62 4.96 32.32 -19.74
CA LEU A 62 3.72 32.36 -20.53
C LEU A 62 3.86 33.01 -21.91
N LEU A 63 4.99 33.66 -22.21
CA LEU A 63 5.21 34.38 -23.48
C LEU A 63 6.21 33.69 -24.42
N SER A 64 6.65 32.46 -24.12
CA SER A 64 7.67 31.73 -24.87
C SER A 64 7.23 30.33 -25.31
N GLY A 65 5.95 30.16 -25.69
CA GLY A 65 5.38 28.87 -26.09
C GLY A 65 4.78 28.91 -27.49
N GLY A 66 5.55 29.35 -28.50
CA GLY A 66 5.16 29.31 -29.90
C GLY A 66 5.89 28.19 -30.67
N ALA A 67 5.09 27.28 -31.23
CA ALA A 67 5.41 26.30 -32.29
C ALA A 67 6.39 25.15 -31.97
N LEU A 68 5.83 24.03 -31.49
CA LEU A 68 6.18 22.67 -31.93
C LEU A 68 4.93 21.78 -31.82
N PHE A 69 4.04 21.83 -32.81
CA PHE A 69 3.07 20.76 -33.03
C PHE A 69 3.77 19.66 -33.81
N VAL A 70 4.52 18.82 -33.10
CA VAL A 70 4.94 17.52 -33.62
C VAL A 70 3.93 16.50 -33.10
N ASP A 71 3.26 15.88 -34.05
CA ASP A 71 2.24 14.84 -33.90
C ASP A 71 2.59 13.80 -32.81
N LEU A 72 1.92 13.90 -31.66
CA LEU A 72 2.08 12.97 -30.54
C LEU A 72 1.26 11.68 -30.74
N ALA A 73 0.57 11.49 -31.87
CA ALA A 73 -0.12 10.24 -32.16
C ALA A 73 0.85 9.09 -32.48
N GLY A 74 2.11 9.39 -32.80
CA GLY A 74 3.13 8.39 -33.20
C GLY A 74 4.00 7.79 -32.08
N ILE A 75 3.98 8.32 -30.85
CA ILE A 75 4.91 7.89 -29.77
C ILE A 75 4.34 6.73 -28.92
N SER A 76 3.14 6.24 -29.23
CA SER A 76 2.47 5.16 -28.47
C SER A 76 2.94 3.74 -28.81
N ARG A 77 4.13 3.55 -29.38
CA ARG A 77 4.67 2.23 -29.75
C ARG A 77 6.17 2.02 -29.53
N ALA A 78 6.75 2.65 -28.50
CA ALA A 78 8.05 2.23 -27.97
C ALA A 78 7.93 1.13 -26.89
N SER A 79 7.08 0.12 -27.12
CA SER A 79 7.16 -1.16 -26.40
C SER A 79 8.28 -1.99 -27.03
N GLY A 80 9.54 -1.61 -26.82
CA GLY A 80 10.64 -2.25 -27.57
C GLY A 80 12.06 -2.15 -27.02
N LEU A 81 12.30 -1.42 -25.93
CA LEU A 81 13.60 -1.45 -25.26
C LEU A 81 13.45 -2.14 -23.92
N ARG A 82 13.30 -3.47 -23.97
CA ARG A 82 13.55 -4.31 -22.80
C ARG A 82 15.04 -4.14 -22.48
N PRO A 83 15.44 -3.58 -21.32
CA PRO A 83 16.84 -3.47 -20.98
C PRO A 83 17.48 -4.85 -21.10
N GLN A 84 18.59 -4.92 -21.84
CA GLN A 84 19.37 -6.15 -21.99
C GLN A 84 19.65 -6.71 -20.60
N ARG A 85 19.15 -7.92 -20.37
CA ARG A 85 19.17 -8.61 -19.09
C ARG A 85 20.63 -8.88 -18.73
N LYS A 86 21.16 -8.18 -17.73
CA LYS A 86 22.48 -8.49 -17.19
C LYS A 86 22.38 -9.83 -16.48
N ASP A 87 23.06 -10.84 -16.99
CA ASP A 87 23.17 -12.13 -16.31
C ASP A 87 23.80 -11.89 -14.92
N PRO A 88 23.10 -12.21 -13.82
CA PRO A 88 23.65 -12.03 -12.47
C PRO A 88 24.91 -12.87 -12.24
N PHE A 89 25.16 -13.87 -13.08
CA PHE A 89 26.34 -14.73 -13.06
C PHE A 89 27.33 -14.42 -14.19
N ALA A 90 27.20 -13.28 -14.90
CA ALA A 90 28.02 -12.96 -16.08
C ALA A 90 29.55 -13.06 -15.86
N SER A 91 30.03 -13.02 -14.61
CA SER A 91 31.44 -13.15 -14.23
C SER A 91 31.73 -14.35 -13.32
N GLY A 92 30.83 -15.32 -13.20
CA GLY A 92 30.98 -16.48 -12.30
C GLY A 92 30.33 -17.75 -12.84
N ASN A 93 30.64 -18.89 -12.25
CA ASN A 93 30.00 -20.17 -12.59
C ASN A 93 28.96 -20.54 -11.52
N ARG A 94 27.72 -20.80 -11.91
CA ARG A 94 26.69 -21.28 -10.98
C ARG A 94 27.00 -22.73 -10.62
N LEU A 95 27.35 -22.97 -9.36
CA LEU A 95 27.69 -24.31 -8.85
C LEU A 95 26.46 -25.20 -8.63
N GLY A 96 25.29 -24.61 -8.34
CA GLY A 96 24.04 -25.34 -8.10
C GLY A 96 22.94 -24.48 -7.46
N THR A 97 21.83 -25.12 -7.10
CA THR A 97 20.80 -24.57 -6.21
C THR A 97 20.74 -25.45 -4.96
N LEU A 98 20.58 -24.83 -3.79
CA LEU A 98 20.33 -25.55 -2.54
C LEU A 98 18.87 -25.40 -2.15
N ASP A 99 18.21 -26.52 -1.94
CA ASP A 99 16.85 -26.53 -1.42
C ASP A 99 16.86 -26.21 0.07
N PHE A 100 15.78 -25.60 0.53
CA PHE A 100 15.58 -25.33 1.95
C PHE A 100 15.24 -26.64 2.70
N LEU A 101 16.07 -27.01 3.69
CA LEU A 101 15.92 -28.27 4.45
C LEU A 101 14.87 -28.17 5.57
N ASN A 102 13.96 -29.13 5.75
CA ASN A 102 12.90 -29.09 6.79
C ASN A 102 11.77 -28.07 6.50
N GLU A 103 11.50 -27.78 5.23
CA GLU A 103 10.28 -27.08 4.85
C GLU A 103 9.05 -27.98 5.03
N GLY A 104 7.88 -27.37 5.27
CA GLY A 104 6.64 -28.12 5.35
C GLY A 104 6.17 -28.59 3.97
N SER A 105 5.32 -29.62 3.94
CA SER A 105 4.83 -30.26 2.71
C SER A 105 3.48 -29.74 2.24
N VAL A 106 3.21 -28.44 2.40
CA VAL A 106 1.93 -27.87 1.94
C VAL A 106 1.85 -27.94 0.42
N PRO A 107 0.72 -28.40 -0.16
CA PRO A 107 0.55 -28.39 -1.61
C PRO A 107 0.34 -26.96 -2.08
N PHE A 108 1.04 -26.60 -3.17
CA PHE A 108 0.89 -25.33 -3.85
C PHE A 108 -0.18 -25.38 -4.93
N ASP A 109 -0.70 -24.21 -5.30
CA ASP A 109 -1.59 -23.95 -6.44
C ASP A 109 -2.87 -24.81 -6.48
N GLY A 110 -3.20 -25.46 -5.36
CA GLY A 110 -4.42 -26.20 -5.12
C GLY A 110 -5.22 -25.56 -4.00
N VAL A 111 -6.48 -25.22 -4.29
CA VAL A 111 -7.41 -24.75 -3.27
C VAL A 111 -7.73 -25.92 -2.33
N GLN A 112 -7.48 -25.71 -1.04
CA GLN A 112 -7.78 -26.64 0.04
C GLN A 112 -8.93 -26.08 0.88
N GLY A 113 -9.80 -26.94 1.40
CA GLY A 113 -10.91 -26.51 2.25
C GLY A 113 -11.97 -25.65 1.55
N SER A 114 -12.98 -25.26 2.29
CA SER A 114 -14.12 -24.47 1.83
C SER A 114 -14.39 -23.30 2.77
N GLU A 115 -15.08 -22.27 2.26
CA GLU A 115 -15.50 -21.10 3.03
C GLU A 115 -14.40 -20.56 3.96
N LEU A 116 -14.68 -20.44 5.26
CA LEU A 116 -13.76 -19.84 6.23
C LEU A 116 -12.48 -20.66 6.46
N ASP A 117 -12.47 -21.93 6.08
CA ASP A 117 -11.32 -22.85 6.17
C ASP A 117 -10.57 -23.00 4.83
N GLY A 118 -11.01 -22.32 3.78
CA GLY A 118 -10.40 -22.38 2.46
C GLY A 118 -9.03 -21.71 2.38
N ARG A 119 -8.01 -22.42 1.88
CA ARG A 119 -6.62 -21.96 1.71
C ARG A 119 -6.08 -22.23 0.31
N LEU A 120 -5.17 -21.37 -0.15
CA LEU A 120 -4.31 -21.61 -1.33
C LEU A 120 -2.94 -21.02 -1.00
N TYR A 121 -1.90 -21.83 -1.19
CA TYR A 121 -0.51 -21.42 -1.06
C TYR A 121 0.08 -21.25 -2.46
N SER A 122 0.62 -20.08 -2.77
CA SER A 122 1.20 -19.77 -4.07
C SER A 122 2.62 -20.32 -4.19
N ASP A 123 2.95 -20.93 -5.33
CA ASP A 123 4.34 -21.26 -5.65
C ASP A 123 5.10 -20.00 -6.10
N LEU A 124 5.97 -19.49 -5.22
CA LEU A 124 6.78 -18.31 -5.50
C LEU A 124 7.90 -18.58 -6.52
N SER A 125 8.27 -19.84 -6.76
CA SER A 125 9.32 -20.19 -7.72
C SER A 125 8.91 -19.96 -9.17
N ALA A 126 7.61 -19.87 -9.43
CA ALA A 126 7.03 -19.56 -10.74
C ALA A 126 7.01 -18.05 -11.06
N LEU A 127 7.39 -17.17 -10.12
CA LEU A 127 7.35 -15.73 -10.33
C LEU A 127 8.50 -15.24 -11.21
N GLU A 128 8.16 -14.36 -12.16
CA GLU A 128 9.15 -13.65 -12.97
C GLU A 128 9.88 -12.57 -12.13
N PRO A 129 11.21 -12.63 -11.96
CA PRO A 129 11.94 -11.77 -11.02
C PRO A 129 11.78 -10.26 -11.23
N TYR A 130 11.51 -9.83 -12.47
CA TYR A 130 11.39 -8.41 -12.84
C TYR A 130 9.95 -7.96 -13.10
N ASN A 131 8.99 -8.88 -13.00
CA ASN A 131 7.56 -8.59 -13.04
C ASN A 131 6.82 -9.62 -12.17
N PRO A 132 6.97 -9.56 -10.84
CA PRO A 132 6.50 -10.60 -9.93
C PRO A 132 5.00 -10.48 -9.66
N THR A 133 4.19 -10.17 -10.68
CA THR A 133 2.73 -10.16 -10.54
C THR A 133 2.23 -11.60 -10.49
N THR A 134 1.59 -11.97 -9.39
CA THR A 134 0.98 -13.29 -9.22
C THR A 134 -0.32 -13.35 -10.05
N PRO A 135 -0.49 -14.37 -10.91
CA PRO A 135 -1.78 -14.60 -11.58
C PRO A 135 -2.93 -14.72 -10.58
N THR A 136 -4.14 -14.30 -10.97
CA THR A 136 -5.30 -14.28 -10.05
C THR A 136 -5.68 -15.67 -9.57
N GLU A 137 -5.55 -16.67 -10.43
CA GLU A 137 -5.83 -18.09 -10.17
C GLU A 137 -4.88 -18.73 -9.15
N THR A 138 -3.67 -18.18 -8.98
CA THR A 138 -2.67 -18.66 -8.01
C THR A 138 -2.38 -17.63 -6.92
N PHE A 139 -3.15 -16.54 -6.84
CA PHE A 139 -3.05 -15.56 -5.75
C PHE A 139 -3.46 -16.24 -4.43
N TYR A 140 -2.63 -16.14 -3.39
CA TYR A 140 -2.84 -16.90 -2.16
C TYR A 140 -4.23 -16.61 -1.54
N ILE A 141 -4.82 -17.64 -0.95
CA ILE A 141 -6.11 -17.53 -0.27
C ILE A 141 -5.88 -17.84 1.21
N ARG A 142 -6.19 -16.88 2.09
CA ARG A 142 -6.23 -17.12 3.54
C ARG A 142 -7.61 -17.51 4.05
N THR A 143 -8.68 -17.17 3.32
CA THR A 143 -10.09 -17.47 3.64
C THR A 143 -10.90 -17.37 2.35
N ARG A 144 -11.88 -18.26 2.12
CA ARG A 144 -12.81 -18.17 0.98
C ARG A 144 -14.13 -17.51 1.39
N ALA A 145 -14.82 -16.96 0.41
CA ALA A 145 -16.16 -16.42 0.58
C ALA A 145 -17.12 -17.49 1.12
N SER A 146 -18.01 -17.10 2.03
CA SER A 146 -19.09 -17.96 2.48
C SER A 146 -20.27 -17.92 1.50
N GLU A 147 -20.94 -19.05 1.33
CA GLU A 147 -22.18 -19.21 0.58
C GLU A 147 -23.34 -18.42 1.21
N LEU A 148 -23.20 -17.99 2.47
CA LEU A 148 -24.17 -17.13 3.16
C LEU A 148 -24.06 -15.66 2.77
N LEU A 149 -23.05 -15.25 2.01
CA LEU A 149 -22.90 -13.86 1.59
C LEU A 149 -24.00 -13.48 0.59
N PRO A 150 -24.64 -12.31 0.75
CA PRO A 150 -25.62 -11.84 -0.20
C PRO A 150 -24.95 -11.44 -1.52
N ASP A 151 -25.75 -11.31 -2.56
CA ASP A 151 -25.29 -10.82 -3.86
C ASP A 151 -24.48 -9.53 -3.73
N MET A 152 -23.35 -9.48 -4.44
CA MET A 152 -22.39 -8.38 -4.38
C MET A 152 -23.01 -7.04 -4.81
N THR A 153 -24.05 -7.04 -5.63
CA THR A 153 -24.74 -5.81 -6.06
C THR A 153 -25.47 -5.11 -4.91
N ALA A 154 -25.81 -5.84 -3.84
CA ALA A 154 -26.44 -5.29 -2.65
C ALA A 154 -25.45 -4.71 -1.62
N TRP A 155 -24.14 -4.83 -1.86
CA TRP A 155 -23.12 -4.46 -0.87
C TRP A 155 -22.98 -2.94 -0.69
N GLN A 156 -22.84 -2.52 0.56
CA GLN A 156 -22.62 -1.14 0.97
C GLN A 156 -21.49 -1.05 1.99
N VAL A 157 -20.73 0.03 1.95
CA VAL A 157 -19.68 0.38 2.92
C VAL A 157 -20.22 1.48 3.84
N ASN A 158 -20.27 1.19 5.14
CA ASN A 158 -20.59 2.18 6.16
C ASN A 158 -19.30 2.88 6.63
N LEU A 159 -19.25 4.20 6.51
CA LEU A 159 -18.18 5.04 7.03
C LEU A 159 -18.72 5.82 8.24
N GLY A 160 -18.18 5.53 9.42
CA GLY A 160 -18.60 6.13 10.69
C GLY A 160 -17.43 6.36 11.65
N GLY A 161 -17.73 6.53 12.94
CA GLY A 161 -16.73 6.81 13.99
C GLY A 161 -16.60 8.30 14.28
N LEU A 162 -15.36 8.80 14.40
CA LEU A 162 -15.06 10.21 14.68
C LEU A 162 -15.11 11.06 13.40
N VAL A 163 -16.30 11.12 12.79
CA VAL A 163 -16.59 11.88 11.58
C VAL A 163 -17.74 12.85 11.84
N GLU A 164 -17.80 13.96 11.09
CA GLU A 164 -18.88 14.95 11.23
C GLU A 164 -20.26 14.33 10.92
N LYS A 165 -20.34 13.56 9.83
CA LYS A 165 -21.55 12.87 9.40
C LYS A 165 -21.22 11.49 8.83
N PRO A 166 -21.74 10.41 9.44
CA PRO A 166 -21.61 9.06 8.86
C PRO A 166 -22.27 8.96 7.48
N ILE A 167 -21.70 8.14 6.61
CA ILE A 167 -22.22 7.91 5.25
C ILE A 167 -22.23 6.42 4.91
N ASN A 168 -23.19 6.02 4.07
CA ASN A 168 -23.26 4.69 3.46
C ASN A 168 -22.99 4.82 1.97
N LEU A 169 -21.99 4.10 1.46
CA LEU A 169 -21.59 4.12 0.06
C LEU A 169 -21.91 2.78 -0.60
N GLY A 170 -22.74 2.79 -1.64
CA GLY A 170 -23.00 1.59 -2.44
C GLY A 170 -21.80 1.22 -3.31
N ILE A 171 -21.60 -0.08 -3.57
CA ILE A 171 -20.45 -0.57 -4.32
C ILE A 171 -20.34 0.04 -5.73
N GLU A 172 -21.46 0.27 -6.42
CA GLU A 172 -21.51 0.88 -7.75
C GLU A 172 -20.93 2.31 -7.74
N SER A 173 -21.20 3.08 -6.68
CA SER A 173 -20.66 4.45 -6.53
C SER A 173 -19.14 4.46 -6.35
N LEU A 174 -18.61 3.45 -5.65
CA LEU A 174 -17.17 3.27 -5.45
C LEU A 174 -16.50 2.84 -6.76
N GLN A 175 -17.11 1.91 -7.51
CA GLN A 175 -16.59 1.46 -8.81
C GLN A 175 -16.45 2.62 -9.80
N LYS A 176 -17.41 3.55 -9.84
CA LYS A 176 -17.36 4.74 -10.72
C LYS A 176 -16.20 5.68 -10.42
N THR A 177 -15.69 5.68 -9.19
CA THR A 177 -14.61 6.58 -8.77
C THR A 177 -13.27 5.87 -8.59
N ALA A 178 -13.25 4.55 -8.77
CA ALA A 178 -12.05 3.73 -8.62
C ALA A 178 -10.99 4.06 -9.69
N ARG A 179 -9.72 4.01 -9.28
CA ARG A 179 -8.56 4.29 -10.14
C ARG A 179 -7.48 3.24 -9.93
N PRO A 180 -6.53 3.07 -10.87
CA PRO A 180 -5.37 2.23 -10.63
C PRO A 180 -4.59 2.71 -9.40
N MET A 181 -4.36 1.79 -8.46
CA MET A 181 -3.64 2.01 -7.20
C MET A 181 -2.22 1.44 -7.21
N GLY A 182 -1.83 0.83 -8.32
CA GLY A 182 -0.50 0.25 -8.52
C GLY A 182 -0.38 -1.18 -8.00
N THR A 183 0.85 -1.68 -8.04
CA THR A 183 1.22 -3.02 -7.61
C THR A 183 1.42 -3.07 -6.10
N HIS A 184 0.72 -3.95 -5.41
CA HIS A 184 0.88 -4.15 -3.96
C HIS A 184 1.17 -5.62 -3.65
N LEU A 185 2.13 -5.81 -2.75
CA LEU A 185 2.43 -7.08 -2.11
C LEU A 185 1.45 -7.29 -0.96
N MET A 186 0.85 -8.48 -0.90
CA MET A 186 0.12 -8.95 0.26
C MET A 186 0.85 -10.12 0.88
N GLU A 187 1.02 -10.06 2.20
CA GLU A 187 1.59 -11.13 3.01
C GLU A 187 0.65 -11.45 4.17
N CYS A 188 0.37 -12.73 4.39
CA CYS A 188 -0.34 -13.14 5.59
C CYS A 188 0.60 -13.09 6.80
N ALA A 189 0.13 -12.62 7.95
CA ALA A 189 0.91 -12.67 9.20
C ALA A 189 1.36 -14.09 9.59
N GLY A 190 0.64 -15.12 9.13
CA GLY A 190 0.99 -16.53 9.31
C GLY A 190 1.92 -17.09 8.22
N ASN A 191 2.53 -16.24 7.40
CA ASN A 191 3.46 -16.66 6.36
C ASN A 191 4.77 -17.11 7.00
N VAL A 192 4.98 -18.42 7.04
CA VAL A 192 6.11 -19.03 7.73
C VAL A 192 6.71 -20.14 6.88
N ARG A 193 7.91 -20.58 7.28
CA ARG A 193 8.64 -21.67 6.65
C ARG A 193 7.87 -22.99 6.55
N LEU A 194 7.00 -23.28 7.53
CA LEU A 194 6.13 -24.47 7.49
C LEU A 194 5.14 -24.43 6.31
N ALA A 195 4.83 -23.24 5.81
CA ALA A 195 4.00 -23.02 4.64
C ALA A 195 4.84 -22.65 3.40
N ARG A 196 6.16 -22.86 3.44
CA ARG A 196 7.10 -22.55 2.36
C ARG A 196 6.99 -21.10 1.85
N PHE A 197 6.59 -20.20 2.74
CA PHE A 197 6.31 -18.79 2.43
C PHE A 197 5.23 -18.54 1.36
N GLY A 198 4.37 -19.52 1.06
CA GLY A 198 3.36 -19.43 0.02
C GLY A 198 2.14 -18.57 0.36
N LEU A 199 2.07 -17.94 1.53
CA LEU A 199 1.01 -16.97 1.86
C LEU A 199 1.45 -15.53 1.52
N LEU A 200 1.96 -15.39 0.30
CA LEU A 200 2.55 -14.18 -0.26
C LEU A 200 2.14 -14.08 -1.72
N SER A 201 1.62 -12.93 -2.14
CA SER A 201 1.30 -12.67 -3.56
C SER A 201 1.35 -11.19 -3.86
N THR A 202 1.56 -10.86 -5.12
CA THR A 202 1.60 -9.47 -5.59
C THR A 202 0.57 -9.28 -6.69
N GLY A 203 -0.21 -8.20 -6.63
CA GLY A 203 -1.25 -7.91 -7.61
C GLY A 203 -1.33 -6.43 -7.94
N ASN A 204 -1.91 -6.10 -9.10
CA ASN A 204 -2.25 -4.73 -9.47
C ASN A 204 -3.65 -4.40 -8.95
N TRP A 205 -3.75 -3.34 -8.16
CA TRP A 205 -4.99 -2.97 -7.48
C TRP A 205 -5.67 -1.80 -8.18
N THR A 206 -7.00 -1.84 -8.21
CA THR A 206 -7.86 -0.73 -8.61
C THR A 206 -8.82 -0.46 -7.45
N GLY A 207 -8.96 0.80 -7.05
CA GLY A 207 -9.76 1.12 -5.87
C GLY A 207 -9.95 2.61 -5.63
N VAL A 208 -10.53 2.92 -4.48
CA VAL A 208 -10.74 4.28 -3.97
C VAL A 208 -9.84 4.46 -2.75
N ALA A 209 -9.15 5.59 -2.66
CA ALA A 209 -8.33 5.90 -1.48
C ALA A 209 -9.21 6.09 -0.25
N VAL A 210 -8.80 5.51 0.88
CA VAL A 210 -9.47 5.59 2.18
C VAL A 210 -8.88 6.73 3.01
#